data_AF-A0A920PAH1-F1
#
_entry.id   AF-A0A920PAH1-F1
#
_cell.length_a   1.000
_cell.length_b   1.000
_cell.length_c   1.000
_cell.angle_alpha   90.00
_cell.angle_beta   90.00
_cell.angle_gamma   90.00
#
_symmetry.space_group_name_H-M   'P 1'
#
loop_
_entity.id
_entity.type
_entity.pdbx_description
1 polymer ?
#
loop_
_entity_poly.entity_id
_entity_poly.type
_entity_poly.pdbx_seq_one_letter_code
_entity_poly.pdbx_strand_id
1 'polypeptide(L)'
;MQALNPAGEMAGHPMLWNDVSQAISAFFEDLKEHNLKIMKFMYLFSEFGRRVHDNGSGTDHGAAGVSFVIGNQVKGGHYGEYPSAKLKIWNRVTWFQIMTSGVITPC
;
A
#
# COMPACT_ATOMS: atom_id res chain seq x y z
N MET A 1 -6.95 -15.15 -20.98
CA MET A 1 -6.26 -14.09 -20.20
C MET A 1 -4.82 -14.52 -20.02
N GLN A 2 -3.90 -14.01 -20.83
CA GLN A 2 -2.47 -14.15 -20.55
C GLN A 2 -2.15 -13.18 -19.42
N ALA A 3 -1.73 -13.71 -18.27
CA ALA A 3 -1.13 -12.91 -17.22
C ALA A 3 0.15 -12.31 -17.79
N LEU A 4 0.15 -10.99 -18.01
CA LEU A 4 1.36 -10.24 -18.28
C LEU A 4 2.26 -10.42 -17.05
N ASN A 5 3.45 -10.97 -17.22
CA ASN A 5 4.48 -11.04 -16.18
C ASN A 5 5.52 -9.93 -16.46
N PRO A 6 5.24 -8.67 -16.11
CA PRO A 6 6.20 -7.58 -16.27
C PRO A 6 7.46 -7.91 -15.48
N ALA A 7 8.57 -8.16 -16.18
CA ALA A 7 9.95 -8.21 -15.68
C ALA A 7 10.18 -8.72 -14.23
N GLY A 8 9.47 -9.77 -13.78
CA GLY A 8 9.61 -10.31 -12.42
C GLY A 8 8.93 -9.51 -11.30
N GLU A 9 8.21 -8.42 -11.62
CA GLU A 9 7.45 -7.60 -10.67
C GLU A 9 6.41 -8.44 -9.91
N MET A 10 5.78 -9.43 -10.56
CA MET A 10 4.79 -10.30 -9.88
C MET A 10 5.40 -11.17 -8.76
N ALA A 11 6.68 -11.51 -8.86
CA ALA A 11 7.39 -12.27 -7.82
C ALA A 11 8.01 -11.34 -6.77
N GLY A 12 8.61 -10.22 -7.20
CA GLY A 12 9.28 -9.26 -6.33
C GLY A 12 8.34 -8.42 -5.47
N HIS A 13 7.22 -7.97 -6.05
CA HIS A 13 6.32 -7.04 -5.38
C HIS A 13 5.70 -7.59 -4.08
N PRO A 14 5.23 -8.86 -4.00
CA PRO A 14 4.76 -9.43 -2.74
C PRO A 14 5.85 -9.50 -1.66
N MET A 15 7.10 -9.78 -2.04
CA MET A 15 8.22 -9.83 -1.09
C MET A 15 8.51 -8.45 -0.50
N LEU A 16 8.55 -7.41 -1.34
CA LEU A 16 8.72 -6.03 -0.88
C LEU A 16 7.58 -5.58 0.05
N TRP A 17 6.34 -5.95 -0.25
CA TRP A 17 5.21 -5.68 0.64
C TRP A 17 5.32 -6.42 1.98
N ASN A 18 5.85 -7.64 1.97
CA ASN A 18 6.11 -8.39 3.19
C ASN A 18 7.19 -7.71 4.05
N ASP A 19 8.24 -7.16 3.44
CA ASP A 19 9.28 -6.42 4.18
C ASP A 19 8.69 -5.14 4.82
N VAL A 20 7.89 -4.38 4.06
CA VAL A 20 7.18 -3.20 4.59
C VAL A 20 6.23 -3.58 5.74
N SER A 21 5.49 -4.67 5.59
CA SER A 21 4.58 -5.20 6.61
C SER A 21 5.31 -5.57 7.91
N GLN A 22 6.44 -6.27 7.81
CA GLN A 22 7.27 -6.64 8.94
C GLN A 22 7.86 -5.41 9.64
N ALA A 23 8.38 -4.45 8.86
CA ALA A 23 8.94 -3.21 9.41
C ALA A 23 7.89 -2.38 10.16
N ILE A 24 6.67 -2.27 9.62
CA ILE A 24 5.56 -1.59 10.30
C ILE A 24 5.19 -2.31 11.60
N SER A 25 5.13 -3.65 11.56
CA SER A 25 4.77 -4.45 12.73
C SER A 25 5.81 -4.31 13.85
N ALA A 26 7.09 -4.43 13.52
CA ALA A 26 8.20 -4.24 14.46
C ALA A 26 8.18 -2.82 15.06
N PHE A 27 7.95 -1.79 14.25
CA PHE A 27 7.84 -0.41 14.74
C PHE A 27 6.71 -0.25 15.76
N PHE A 28 5.53 -0.83 15.52
CA PHE A 28 4.42 -0.78 16.48
C PHE A 28 4.67 -1.64 17.74
N GLU A 29 5.47 -2.70 17.64
CA GLU A 29 5.90 -3.51 18.78
C GLU A 29 6.86 -2.72 19.68
N ASP A 30 7.90 -2.11 19.10
CA ASP A 30 8.86 -1.25 19.82
C ASP A 30 8.17 -0.09 20.55
N LEU A 31 7.15 0.52 19.94
CA LEU A 31 6.37 1.59 20.57
C LEU A 31 5.57 1.09 21.79
N LYS A 32 5.08 -0.15 21.75
CA LYS A 32 4.39 -0.76 22.90
C LYS A 32 5.37 -1.02 24.03
N GLU A 33 6.54 -1.56 23.73
CA GLU A 33 7.59 -1.88 24.71
C GLU A 33 8.07 -0.64 25.46
N HIS A 34 8.28 0.47 24.75
CA HIS A 34 8.73 1.73 25.34
C HIS A 34 7.61 2.52 26.04
N ASN A 35 6.41 1.95 26.23
CA ASN A 35 5.25 2.62 26.81
C ASN A 35 4.88 3.94 26.12
N LEU A 36 5.23 4.09 24.83
CA LEU A 36 4.90 5.23 24.00
C LEU A 36 3.45 5.12 23.50
N LYS A 37 2.51 5.01 24.45
CA LYS A 37 1.04 4.92 24.27
C LYS A 37 0.42 6.11 23.51
N ILE A 38 1.25 7.05 23.04
CA ILE A 38 0.87 8.34 22.47
C ILE A 38 0.76 8.28 20.95
N MET A 39 1.30 7.24 20.28
CA MET A 39 1.15 7.16 18.82
C MET A 39 -0.30 6.83 18.47
N LYS A 40 -1.05 7.83 18.02
CA LYS A 40 -2.48 7.72 17.70
C LYS A 40 -2.73 7.11 16.33
N PHE A 41 -1.88 7.44 15.36
CA PHE A 41 -1.89 6.90 14.01
C PHE A 41 -0.53 7.10 13.32
N MET A 42 -0.28 6.27 12.31
CA MET A 42 0.79 6.37 11.31
C MET A 42 0.14 6.69 9.96
N TYR A 43 0.74 7.62 9.22
CA TYR A 43 0.35 7.90 7.83
C TYR A 43 1.46 7.43 6.90
N LEU A 44 1.13 6.48 6.03
CA LEU A 44 2.00 5.96 4.99
C LEU A 44 1.47 6.44 3.64
N PHE A 45 2.33 6.87 2.73
CA PHE A 45 1.91 7.18 1.37
C PHE A 45 3.04 6.96 0.38
N SER A 46 2.67 6.68 -0.86
CA SER A 46 3.59 6.55 -1.98
C SER A 46 3.54 7.84 -2.81
N GLU A 47 4.69 8.49 -2.98
CA GLU A 47 4.83 9.70 -3.79
C GLU A 47 4.45 9.44 -5.26
N PHE A 48 4.83 8.28 -5.74
CA PHE A 48 4.55 7.78 -7.08
C PHE A 48 4.03 6.36 -7.00
N GLY A 49 3.35 5.90 -8.05
CA GLY A 49 3.12 4.48 -8.22
C GLY A 49 3.50 4.03 -9.62
N ARG A 50 2.87 2.95 -10.08
CA ARG A 50 3.24 2.30 -11.34
C ARG A 50 2.03 2.12 -12.24
N ARG A 51 2.28 2.10 -13.56
CA ARG A 51 1.23 1.83 -14.55
C ARG A 51 0.83 0.35 -14.51
N VAL A 52 -0.45 0.09 -14.77
CA VAL A 52 -0.99 -1.28 -14.84
C VAL A 52 -0.44 -2.03 -16.06
N HIS A 53 -0.13 -1.31 -17.13
CA HIS A 53 0.42 -1.89 -18.35
C HIS A 53 1.94 -2.00 -18.28
N ASP A 54 2.44 -3.19 -18.66
CA ASP A 54 3.84 -3.47 -18.89
C ASP A 54 4.34 -2.75 -20.15
N ASN A 55 5.56 -2.23 -20.10
CA ASN A 55 6.26 -1.58 -21.22
C ASN A 55 7.29 -2.51 -21.89
N GLY A 56 7.36 -3.79 -21.52
CA GLY A 56 8.30 -4.79 -22.02
C GLY A 56 9.59 -4.90 -21.19
N SER A 57 9.81 -3.98 -20.27
CA SER A 57 10.91 -3.98 -19.30
C SER A 57 10.44 -3.82 -17.85
N GLY A 58 9.12 -3.83 -17.61
CA GLY A 58 8.50 -3.53 -16.33
C GLY A 58 7.35 -2.53 -16.47
N THR A 59 7.04 -1.80 -15.41
CA THR A 59 5.92 -0.85 -15.40
C THR A 59 6.42 0.59 -15.30
N ASP A 60 5.84 1.48 -16.12
CA ASP A 60 6.20 2.90 -16.12
C ASP A 60 5.81 3.61 -14.83
N HIS A 61 6.44 4.76 -14.60
CA HIS A 61 6.05 5.69 -13.55
C HIS A 61 4.57 6.07 -13.71
N GLY A 62 3.80 5.88 -12.64
CA GLY A 62 2.39 6.17 -12.53
C GLY A 62 2.11 7.28 -11.52
N ALA A 63 1.15 8.14 -11.83
CA ALA A 63 0.64 9.13 -10.89
C ALA A 63 -0.37 8.55 -9.88
N ALA A 64 -0.62 7.24 -9.95
CA ALA A 64 -1.52 6.55 -9.05
C ALA A 64 -0.73 5.81 -7.98
N GLY A 65 -0.82 6.26 -6.73
CA GLY A 65 -0.14 5.69 -5.58
C GLY A 65 -1.10 5.17 -4.53
N VAL A 66 -0.56 4.60 -3.45
CA VAL A 66 -1.32 4.13 -2.28
C VAL A 66 -0.98 4.98 -1.07
N SER A 67 -1.96 5.18 -0.20
CA SER A 67 -1.80 5.82 1.08
C SER A 67 -2.55 5.04 2.14
N PHE A 68 -1.96 4.91 3.32
CA PHE A 68 -2.55 4.23 4.46
C PHE A 68 -2.55 5.11 5.70
N VAL A 69 -3.61 4.95 6.49
CA VAL A 69 -3.65 5.45 7.87
C VAL A 69 -3.79 4.22 8.75
N ILE A 70 -2.85 4.04 9.69
CA ILE A 70 -2.74 2.85 10.55
C ILE A 70 -2.75 3.28 12.01
N GLY A 71 -3.62 2.71 12.85
CA GLY A 71 -3.60 3.01 14.28
C GLY A 71 -4.83 2.52 15.04
N ASN A 72 -4.76 2.63 16.37
CA ASN A 72 -5.83 2.16 17.28
C ASN A 72 -7.04 3.10 17.31
N GLN A 73 -6.87 4.39 16.98
CA GLN A 73 -7.95 5.38 16.94
C GLN A 73 -8.48 5.63 15.53
N VAL A 74 -8.00 4.85 14.57
CA VAL A 74 -8.42 4.92 13.19
C VAL A 74 -9.69 4.08 13.04
N LYS A 75 -10.57 4.40 12.09
CA LYS A 75 -11.71 3.54 11.72
C LYS A 75 -11.44 2.86 10.39
N GLY A 76 -11.49 1.54 10.37
CA GLY A 76 -11.00 0.74 9.25
C GLY A 76 -11.91 0.89 8.06
N GLY A 77 -11.32 0.78 6.88
CA GLY A 77 -12.08 0.78 5.64
C GLY A 77 -11.28 1.26 4.46
N HIS A 78 -11.84 1.04 3.29
CA HIS A 78 -11.35 1.61 2.05
C HIS A 78 -12.05 2.96 1.90
N TYR A 79 -11.28 4.04 1.76
CA TYR A 79 -11.83 5.39 1.61
C TYR A 79 -11.40 5.95 0.24
N GLY A 80 -12.39 6.29 -0.58
CA GLY A 80 -12.18 6.76 -1.94
C GLY A 80 -12.87 5.88 -2.97
N GLU A 81 -13.25 6.48 -4.09
CA GLU A 81 -13.93 5.80 -5.19
C GLU A 81 -12.92 5.29 -6.21
N TYR A 82 -12.84 3.97 -6.41
CA TYR A 82 -11.97 3.39 -7.42
C TYR A 82 -12.40 3.84 -8.83
N PRO A 83 -11.52 4.40 -9.69
CA PRO A 83 -11.86 4.80 -11.03
C PRO A 83 -12.23 3.54 -11.79
N SER A 84 -13.29 3.63 -12.59
CA SER A 84 -13.65 2.49 -13.41
C SER A 84 -12.48 2.12 -14.32
N ALA A 85 -12.17 0.82 -14.43
CA ALA A 85 -11.13 0.30 -15.33
C ALA A 85 -11.39 0.59 -16.83
N LYS A 86 -12.55 1.19 -17.16
CA LYS A 86 -12.96 1.57 -18.52
C LYS A 86 -12.51 2.98 -18.92
N LEU A 87 -12.09 3.82 -17.98
CA LEU A 87 -11.75 5.22 -18.26
C LEU A 87 -10.28 5.35 -18.65
N LYS A 88 -10.03 5.90 -19.85
CA LYS A 88 -8.69 6.29 -20.36
C LYS A 88 -8.01 7.42 -19.56
N ILE A 89 -8.52 7.76 -18.37
CA ILE A 89 -7.90 8.70 -17.43
C ILE A 89 -7.19 7.85 -16.37
N TRP A 90 -5.99 7.39 -16.70
CA TRP A 90 -5.10 6.67 -15.79
C TRP A 90 -4.11 7.60 -15.08
N ASN A 91 -4.27 8.93 -15.22
CA ASN A 91 -3.17 9.87 -15.01
C ASN A 91 -3.16 10.64 -13.69
N ARG A 92 -4.15 10.50 -12.79
CA ARG A 92 -4.12 11.18 -11.46
C ARG A 92 -5.07 10.54 -10.46
N VAL A 93 -4.68 9.47 -9.74
CA VAL A 93 -5.45 9.06 -8.55
C VAL A 93 -4.57 8.41 -7.49
N THR A 94 -4.34 9.10 -6.39
CA THR A 94 -3.80 8.52 -5.15
C THR A 94 -4.94 7.87 -4.35
N TRP A 95 -4.74 6.65 -3.88
CA TRP A 95 -5.70 5.86 -3.11
C TRP A 95 -5.50 6.04 -1.60
N PHE A 96 -6.59 6.09 -0.83
CA PHE A 96 -6.52 6.11 0.64
C PHE A 96 -7.11 4.81 1.22
N GLN A 97 -6.23 3.89 1.56
CA GLN A 97 -6.54 2.64 2.22
C GLN A 97 -6.33 2.75 3.73
N ILE A 98 -7.39 2.91 4.52
CA ILE A 98 -7.26 3.10 5.97
C ILE A 98 -7.32 1.74 6.67
N MET A 99 -6.19 1.29 7.23
CA MET A 99 -6.13 0.02 7.96
C MET A 99 -6.30 0.26 9.46
N THR A 100 -7.30 -0.38 10.07
CA THR A 100 -7.43 -0.39 11.53
C THR A 100 -6.71 -1.50 12.22
N SER A 101 -6.54 -1.31 13.53
CA SER A 101 -6.14 -2.26 14.56
C SER A 101 -6.83 -3.64 14.45
N GLY A 102 -6.35 -4.44 13.52
CA GLY A 102 -5.95 -5.81 13.76
C GLY A 102 -4.52 -5.85 13.28
N VAL A 103 -3.61 -6.30 14.15
CA VAL A 103 -2.27 -6.76 13.79
C VAL A 103 -2.33 -7.35 12.39
N ILE A 104 -1.39 -6.96 11.52
CA ILE A 104 -1.19 -7.63 10.24
C ILE A 104 -0.96 -9.10 10.59
N THR A 105 -2.02 -9.91 10.59
CA THR A 105 -1.87 -11.35 10.64
C THR A 105 -1.16 -11.69 9.35
N PRO A 106 0.04 -12.30 9.41
CA PRO A 106 0.67 -12.78 8.21
C PRO A 106 -0.30 -13.77 7.57
N CYS A 107 -0.75 -13.45 6.36
CA CYS A 107 -1.23 -14.48 5.46
C CYS A 107 -0.02 -15.16 4.84
#